data_AF-A0A3M7C8B0-F1
#
_entry.id   AF-A0A3M7C8B0-F1
#
_cell.length_a   1.000
_cell.length_b   1.000
_cell.length_c   1.000
_cell.angle_alpha   90.00
_cell.angle_beta   90.00
_cell.angle_gamma   90.00
#
_symmetry.space_group_name_H-M   'P 1'
#
loop_
_entity.id
_entity.type
_entity.pdbx_description
1 polymer ?
#
loop_
_entity_poly.entity_id
_entity_poly.type
_entity_poly.pdbx_seq_one_letter_code
_entity_poly.pdbx_strand_id
1 'polypeptide(L)'
;MHITKKLAAAHAEGRPTYSFEYFPPKTAQGVQNLYDRMDRMHGLGPAFIDVTWGAGGRMSSLTTEMVKVAQSAYGLETCMHLTCTDMEKEKIDGGLREAYQAGCTNILALRGDPPREKEKWEQTEGTAFRYARDLIKYIKAQYGNHFDIGVAGYPEGCDAETDADGHIPFLKEKIDAGGSFIVTQMSYDAEIFIEWAKKVRAAGVPESVPIIPGIMPIQTYDSFLRRANWTQCRIPPQWMEALEPIKADDAAVREVGKKLVGDFCRKLLDSGVTMHLHFYTMNLEKSTYMVLEDLAVTPPSDHHDPELKPLPWRPSLGLNRRDENVRPIFWRNRNRSYVMRTQDWDEFPNGRWGDSRSPAFGALDAYSIGLKGTNEQNRKLWGEPTTVQEVAELFVKYMSGKVETLPWSEQPISPES
;
A
#
# COMPACT_ATOMS: atom_id res chain seq x y z
N MET A 1 4.48 -10.66 -6.83
CA MET A 1 5.54 -11.35 -6.09
C MET A 1 5.03 -11.50 -4.66
N HIS A 2 5.22 -12.68 -4.08
CA HIS A 2 4.89 -12.94 -2.68
C HIS A 2 5.70 -12.02 -1.77
N ILE A 3 5.01 -11.31 -0.87
CA ILE A 3 5.62 -10.41 0.11
C ILE A 3 6.70 -11.13 0.91
N THR A 4 6.42 -12.34 1.41
CA THR A 4 7.38 -13.14 2.17
C THR A 4 8.70 -13.36 1.43
N LYS A 5 8.65 -13.64 0.13
CA LYS A 5 9.85 -13.80 -0.71
C LYS A 5 10.60 -12.47 -0.88
N LYS A 6 9.87 -11.38 -1.11
CA LYS A 6 10.46 -10.04 -1.26
C LYS A 6 11.15 -9.58 0.02
N LEU A 7 10.52 -9.79 1.18
CA LEU A 7 11.10 -9.47 2.48
C LEU A 7 12.30 -10.36 2.78
N ALA A 8 12.21 -11.66 2.55
CA ALA A 8 13.33 -12.58 2.77
C ALA A 8 14.57 -12.19 1.94
N ALA A 9 14.39 -11.79 0.69
CA ALA A 9 15.48 -11.32 -0.17
C ALA A 9 16.14 -10.05 0.38
N ALA A 10 15.36 -9.02 0.70
CA ALA A 10 15.90 -7.76 1.23
C ALA A 10 16.56 -7.94 2.61
N HIS A 11 15.96 -8.74 3.50
CA HIS A 11 16.51 -8.98 4.83
C HIS A 11 17.81 -9.80 4.79
N ALA A 12 17.97 -10.70 3.81
CA ALA A 12 19.23 -11.42 3.61
C ALA A 12 20.40 -10.48 3.24
N GLU A 13 20.10 -9.31 2.68
CA GLU A 13 21.08 -8.25 2.39
C GLU A 13 21.30 -7.30 3.57
N GLY A 14 20.63 -7.52 4.70
CA GLY A 14 20.70 -6.64 5.86
C GLY A 14 19.96 -5.31 5.66
N ARG A 15 19.08 -5.21 4.65
CA ARG A 15 18.38 -3.98 4.29
C ARG A 15 17.02 -3.87 4.97
N PRO A 16 16.78 -2.86 5.83
CA PRO A 16 15.45 -2.57 6.34
C PRO A 16 14.49 -2.22 5.20
N THR A 17 13.24 -2.64 5.33
CA THR A 17 12.20 -2.36 4.34
C THR A 17 10.95 -1.78 5.01
N TYR A 18 10.04 -1.23 4.21
CA TYR A 18 8.79 -0.68 4.73
C TYR A 18 7.66 -0.79 3.71
N SER A 19 6.44 -0.62 4.20
CA SER A 19 5.21 -0.67 3.41
C SER A 19 4.22 0.40 3.86
N PHE A 20 3.22 0.68 3.02
CA PHE A 20 2.22 1.72 3.25
C PHE A 20 0.81 1.17 3.17
N GLU A 21 -0.03 1.43 4.17
CA GLU A 21 -1.46 1.16 4.10
C GLU A 21 -2.25 2.40 3.65
N TYR A 22 -3.18 2.18 2.71
CA TYR A 22 -4.15 3.14 2.22
C TYR A 22 -5.58 2.60 2.33
N PHE A 23 -6.55 3.51 2.44
CA PHE A 23 -7.97 3.15 2.46
C PHE A 23 -8.74 3.79 1.29
N PRO A 24 -9.78 3.12 0.76
CA PRO A 24 -10.61 3.68 -0.30
C PRO A 24 -11.23 5.04 0.07
N PRO A 25 -10.94 6.12 -0.67
CA PRO A 25 -11.55 7.42 -0.43
C PRO A 25 -13.06 7.41 -0.72
N LYS A 26 -13.81 8.31 -0.07
CA LYS A 26 -15.27 8.40 -0.24
C LYS A 26 -15.72 9.16 -1.50
N THR A 27 -14.81 9.92 -2.13
CA THR A 27 -15.13 10.80 -3.26
C THR A 27 -14.17 10.54 -4.43
N ALA A 28 -14.64 10.76 -5.66
CA ALA A 28 -13.82 10.60 -6.86
C ALA A 28 -12.56 11.49 -6.84
N GLN A 29 -12.70 12.74 -6.35
CA GLN A 29 -11.55 13.62 -6.16
C GLN A 29 -10.56 13.05 -5.13
N GLY A 30 -11.06 12.43 -4.06
CA GLY A 30 -10.23 11.75 -3.06
C GLY A 30 -9.45 10.58 -3.67
N VAL A 31 -10.07 9.81 -4.56
CA VAL A 31 -9.41 8.71 -5.29
C VAL A 31 -8.27 9.24 -6.17
N GLN A 32 -8.52 10.29 -6.96
CA GLN A 32 -7.48 10.89 -7.79
C GLN A 32 -6.32 11.45 -6.95
N ASN A 33 -6.62 12.16 -5.86
CA ASN A 33 -5.60 12.67 -4.95
C ASN A 33 -4.77 11.55 -4.31
N LEU A 34 -5.39 10.40 -4.01
CA LEU A 34 -4.71 9.24 -3.47
C LEU A 34 -3.80 8.58 -4.52
N TYR A 35 -4.25 8.44 -5.75
CA TYR A 35 -3.43 7.93 -6.85
C TYR A 35 -2.19 8.79 -7.10
N ASP A 36 -2.34 10.12 -7.11
CA ASP A 36 -1.20 11.02 -7.23
C ASP A 36 -0.22 10.89 -6.06
N ARG A 37 -0.74 10.59 -4.86
CA ARG A 37 0.08 10.33 -3.67
C ARG A 37 0.80 8.98 -3.75
N MET A 38 0.13 7.93 -4.18
CA MET A 38 0.74 6.62 -4.38
C MET A 38 1.88 6.71 -5.40
N ASP A 39 1.73 7.52 -6.43
CA ASP A 39 2.80 7.76 -7.42
C ASP A 39 4.02 8.46 -6.82
N ARG A 40 3.82 9.49 -5.98
CA ARG A 40 4.92 10.14 -5.26
C ARG A 40 5.57 9.21 -4.24
N MET A 41 4.75 8.52 -3.44
CA MET A 41 5.22 7.61 -2.39
C MET A 41 5.85 6.33 -2.96
N HIS A 42 5.57 5.95 -4.21
CA HIS A 42 6.36 4.93 -4.92
C HIS A 42 7.84 5.34 -4.98
N GLY A 43 8.14 6.62 -5.18
CA GLY A 43 9.52 7.13 -5.20
C GLY A 43 10.27 6.92 -3.88
N LEU A 44 9.55 6.68 -2.78
CA LEU A 44 10.12 6.31 -1.50
C LEU A 44 10.52 4.83 -1.45
N GLY A 45 10.26 4.00 -2.47
CA GLY A 45 10.69 2.60 -2.51
C GLY A 45 10.05 1.64 -1.51
N PRO A 46 8.72 1.66 -1.28
CA PRO A 46 8.07 0.68 -0.43
C PRO A 46 8.21 -0.75 -1.00
N ALA A 47 8.36 -1.74 -0.12
CA ALA A 47 8.37 -3.14 -0.52
C ALA A 47 6.99 -3.59 -1.02
N PHE A 48 5.91 -3.10 -0.41
CA PHE A 48 4.54 -3.29 -0.87
C PHE A 48 3.63 -2.18 -0.31
N ILE A 49 2.41 -2.12 -0.81
CA ILE A 49 1.34 -1.30 -0.25
C ILE A 49 0.14 -2.17 0.12
N ASP A 50 -0.65 -1.71 1.07
CA ASP A 50 -1.90 -2.34 1.49
C ASP A 50 -3.09 -1.46 1.09
N VAL A 51 -4.16 -2.10 0.63
CA VAL A 51 -5.43 -1.41 0.38
C VAL A 51 -6.50 -2.05 1.26
N THR A 52 -7.03 -1.26 2.19
CA THR A 52 -8.03 -1.74 3.13
C THR A 52 -9.33 -2.16 2.45
N TRP A 53 -10.05 -3.07 3.11
CA TRP A 53 -11.36 -3.55 2.71
C TRP A 53 -12.38 -3.15 3.78
N GLY A 54 -13.42 -2.42 3.38
CA GLY A 54 -14.43 -1.97 4.32
C GLY A 54 -15.22 -3.15 4.89
N ALA A 55 -15.49 -3.11 6.20
CA ALA A 55 -16.32 -4.12 6.87
C ALA A 55 -17.64 -4.37 6.12
N GLY A 56 -18.03 -5.64 6.01
CA GLY A 56 -19.21 -6.06 5.24
C GLY A 56 -19.10 -5.85 3.72
N GLY A 57 -17.90 -5.59 3.19
CA GLY A 57 -17.69 -5.38 1.75
C GLY A 57 -18.08 -3.99 1.27
N ARG A 58 -18.17 -3.02 2.19
CA ARG A 58 -18.41 -1.63 1.80
C ARG A 58 -17.21 -1.13 0.99
N MET A 59 -17.50 -0.51 -0.15
CA MET A 59 -16.49 -0.01 -1.09
C MET A 59 -15.58 -1.12 -1.67
N SER A 60 -15.99 -2.39 -1.64
CA SER A 60 -15.20 -3.52 -2.16
C SER A 60 -14.79 -3.34 -3.61
N SER A 61 -15.70 -2.83 -4.46
CA SER A 61 -15.42 -2.54 -5.87
C SER A 61 -14.34 -1.47 -6.04
N LEU A 62 -14.29 -0.49 -5.14
CA LEU A 62 -13.24 0.54 -5.18
C LEU A 62 -11.90 -0.03 -4.68
N THR A 63 -11.91 -0.91 -3.67
CA THR A 63 -10.70 -1.63 -3.23
C THR A 63 -10.10 -2.43 -4.38
N THR A 64 -10.89 -3.23 -5.09
CA THR A 64 -10.39 -4.06 -6.20
C THR A 64 -9.95 -3.21 -7.40
N GLU A 65 -10.65 -2.12 -7.71
CA GLU A 65 -10.22 -1.15 -8.73
C GLU A 65 -8.87 -0.53 -8.36
N MET A 66 -8.69 -0.09 -7.11
CA MET A 66 -7.44 0.49 -6.64
C MET A 66 -6.29 -0.51 -6.70
N VAL A 67 -6.52 -1.78 -6.34
CA VAL A 67 -5.53 -2.86 -6.48
C VAL A 67 -5.14 -3.06 -7.95
N LYS A 68 -6.12 -3.08 -8.86
CA LYS A 68 -5.86 -3.18 -10.30
C LYS A 68 -5.02 -2.01 -10.79
N VAL A 69 -5.34 -0.78 -10.41
CA VAL A 69 -4.59 0.42 -10.82
C VAL A 69 -3.18 0.44 -10.21
N ALA A 70 -3.03 0.08 -8.93
CA ALA A 70 -1.75 0.00 -8.24
C ALA A 70 -0.78 -0.99 -8.89
N GLN A 71 -1.25 -2.23 -9.16
CA GLN A 71 -0.46 -3.25 -9.85
C GLN A 71 -0.15 -2.83 -11.29
N SER A 72 -1.16 -2.43 -12.05
CA SER A 72 -1.01 -2.24 -13.50
C SER A 72 -0.32 -0.93 -13.88
N ALA A 73 -0.84 0.22 -13.41
CA ALA A 73 -0.38 1.53 -13.84
C ALA A 73 0.79 2.06 -13.01
N TYR A 74 0.77 1.78 -11.70
CA TYR A 74 1.79 2.28 -10.77
C TYR A 74 2.88 1.27 -10.44
N GLY A 75 2.77 0.01 -10.88
CA GLY A 75 3.80 -1.00 -10.63
C GLY A 75 4.07 -1.28 -9.15
N LEU A 76 3.10 -0.98 -8.27
CA LEU A 76 3.23 -1.14 -6.83
C LEU A 76 2.76 -2.53 -6.42
N GLU A 77 3.64 -3.34 -5.83
CA GLU A 77 3.23 -4.64 -5.29
C GLU A 77 2.19 -4.41 -4.20
N THR A 78 0.99 -4.94 -4.40
CA THR A 78 -0.17 -4.64 -3.56
C THR A 78 -0.60 -5.87 -2.75
N CYS A 79 -0.97 -5.64 -1.50
CA CYS A 79 -1.71 -6.54 -0.63
C CYS A 79 -3.15 -6.06 -0.50
N MET A 80 -4.11 -6.89 -0.90
CA MET A 80 -5.51 -6.55 -0.75
C MET A 80 -6.03 -7.09 0.57
N HIS A 81 -6.62 -6.24 1.41
CA HIS A 81 -7.35 -6.72 2.57
C HIS A 81 -8.60 -7.47 2.12
N LEU A 82 -9.01 -8.49 2.88
CA LEU A 82 -10.25 -9.19 2.63
C LEU A 82 -10.83 -9.66 3.96
N THR A 83 -12.00 -9.13 4.33
CA THR A 83 -12.75 -9.60 5.49
C THR A 83 -13.64 -10.78 5.10
N CYS A 84 -14.05 -11.62 6.05
CA CYS A 84 -14.87 -12.82 5.76
C CYS A 84 -16.26 -12.80 6.41
N THR A 85 -16.52 -11.89 7.34
CA THR A 85 -17.82 -11.79 8.02
C THR A 85 -18.72 -10.73 7.38
N ASP A 86 -20.04 -10.88 7.62
CA ASP A 86 -21.10 -9.96 7.17
C ASP A 86 -21.12 -9.76 5.65
N MET A 87 -20.74 -10.81 4.91
CA MET A 87 -20.75 -10.85 3.45
C MET A 87 -21.19 -12.21 2.92
N GLU A 88 -21.85 -12.19 1.77
CA GLU A 88 -22.11 -13.37 0.96
C GLU A 88 -20.82 -13.93 0.38
N LYS A 89 -20.76 -15.25 0.20
CA LYS A 89 -19.58 -15.95 -0.33
C LYS A 89 -19.22 -15.44 -1.72
N GLU A 90 -20.22 -15.11 -2.52
CA GLU A 90 -20.09 -14.61 -3.89
C GLU A 90 -19.29 -13.28 -3.95
N LYS A 91 -19.40 -12.44 -2.92
CA LYS A 91 -18.59 -11.21 -2.82
C LYS A 91 -17.13 -11.51 -2.56
N ILE A 92 -16.85 -12.51 -1.74
CA ILE A 92 -15.48 -12.99 -1.46
C ILE A 92 -14.89 -13.60 -2.74
N ASP A 93 -15.66 -14.43 -3.45
CA ASP A 93 -15.26 -15.02 -4.73
C ASP A 93 -14.99 -13.94 -5.79
N GLY A 94 -15.86 -12.93 -5.87
CA GLY A 94 -15.68 -11.76 -6.72
C GLY A 94 -14.38 -11.02 -6.43
N GLY A 95 -14.16 -10.66 -5.15
CA GLY A 95 -12.94 -9.96 -4.72
C GLY A 95 -11.66 -10.75 -5.01
N LEU A 96 -11.63 -12.05 -4.72
CA LEU A 96 -10.48 -12.91 -4.99
C LEU A 96 -10.19 -13.04 -6.49
N ARG A 97 -11.24 -13.21 -7.30
CA ARG A 97 -11.12 -13.27 -8.76
C ARG A 97 -10.60 -11.96 -9.34
N GLU A 98 -11.12 -10.83 -8.88
CA GLU A 98 -10.65 -9.51 -9.33
C GLU A 98 -9.20 -9.24 -8.92
N ALA A 99 -8.80 -9.64 -7.71
CA ALA A 99 -7.41 -9.57 -7.26
C ALA A 99 -6.50 -10.44 -8.13
N TYR A 100 -6.90 -11.68 -8.42
CA TYR A 100 -6.17 -12.59 -9.31
C TYR A 100 -6.00 -11.98 -10.71
N GLN A 101 -7.09 -11.47 -11.30
CA GLN A 101 -7.08 -10.83 -12.63
C GLN A 101 -6.26 -9.55 -12.67
N ALA A 102 -6.15 -8.82 -11.56
CA ALA A 102 -5.26 -7.68 -11.42
C ALA A 102 -3.77 -8.08 -11.36
N GLY A 103 -3.45 -9.37 -11.26
CA GLY A 103 -2.09 -9.87 -11.04
C GLY A 103 -1.61 -9.71 -9.59
N CYS A 104 -2.54 -9.46 -8.65
CA CYS A 104 -2.28 -9.39 -7.22
C CYS A 104 -1.93 -10.78 -6.68
N THR A 105 -0.85 -10.88 -5.91
CA THR A 105 -0.40 -12.15 -5.33
C THR A 105 -0.43 -12.14 -3.81
N ASN A 106 -1.05 -11.13 -3.17
CA ASN A 106 -0.99 -10.96 -1.73
C ASN A 106 -2.36 -10.55 -1.16
N ILE A 107 -2.82 -11.26 -0.14
CA ILE A 107 -4.10 -11.02 0.55
C ILE A 107 -3.87 -10.92 2.05
N LEU A 108 -4.37 -9.88 2.70
CA LEU A 108 -4.47 -9.83 4.15
C LEU A 108 -5.83 -10.37 4.58
N ALA A 109 -5.85 -11.61 5.09
CA ALA A 109 -7.06 -12.31 5.49
C ALA A 109 -7.51 -11.89 6.89
N LEU A 110 -8.70 -11.28 6.96
CA LEU A 110 -9.25 -10.69 8.18
C LEU A 110 -10.62 -11.29 8.49
N ARG A 111 -11.02 -11.26 9.76
CA ARG A 111 -12.40 -11.59 10.14
C ARG A 111 -13.34 -10.49 9.63
N GLY A 112 -13.08 -9.26 10.05
CA GLY A 112 -13.98 -8.13 9.94
C GLY A 112 -14.44 -7.66 11.32
N ASP A 113 -14.67 -6.36 11.43
CA ASP A 113 -15.29 -5.75 12.59
C ASP A 113 -16.82 -5.95 12.56
N PRO A 114 -17.49 -5.97 13.71
CA PRO A 114 -18.96 -5.95 13.74
C PRO A 114 -19.54 -4.75 12.98
N PRO A 115 -20.77 -4.86 12.46
CA PRO A 115 -21.49 -3.72 11.91
C PRO A 115 -21.54 -2.59 12.95
N ARG A 116 -21.44 -1.33 12.51
CA ARG A 116 -21.39 -0.14 13.41
C ARG A 116 -22.54 -0.04 14.41
N GLU A 117 -23.66 -0.72 14.14
CA GLU A 117 -24.87 -0.72 14.96
C GLU A 117 -24.83 -1.78 16.07
N LYS A 118 -23.83 -2.67 16.08
CA LYS A 118 -23.62 -3.72 17.08
C LYS A 118 -22.26 -3.56 17.74
N GLU A 119 -22.22 -3.63 19.07
CA GLU A 119 -20.97 -3.61 19.84
C GLU A 119 -20.21 -4.94 19.76
N LYS A 120 -20.93 -6.06 19.60
CA LYS A 120 -20.36 -7.40 19.47
C LYS A 120 -20.69 -8.01 18.12
N TRP A 121 -19.71 -8.73 17.57
CA TRP A 121 -19.94 -9.52 16.36
C TRP A 121 -20.73 -10.78 16.72
N GLU A 122 -21.80 -11.03 15.96
CA GLU A 122 -22.61 -12.24 16.02
C GLU A 122 -22.62 -12.87 14.65
N GLN A 123 -22.57 -14.20 14.59
CA GLN A 123 -22.65 -14.91 13.32
C GLN A 123 -24.01 -14.68 12.68
N THR A 124 -24.02 -14.02 11.53
CA THR A 124 -25.22 -13.93 10.70
C THR A 124 -25.53 -15.31 10.12
N GLU A 125 -26.75 -15.81 10.33
CA GLU A 125 -27.20 -17.10 9.79
C GLU A 125 -27.00 -17.15 8.26
N GLY A 126 -26.44 -18.26 7.75
CA GLY A 126 -26.15 -18.44 6.33
C GLY A 126 -24.80 -17.90 5.84
N THR A 127 -23.96 -17.32 6.71
CA THR A 127 -22.60 -16.89 6.33
C THR A 127 -21.62 -18.06 6.27
N ALA A 128 -20.77 -18.08 5.23
CA ALA A 128 -19.85 -19.19 4.94
C ALA A 128 -18.60 -19.23 5.85
N PHE A 129 -18.28 -18.13 6.53
CA PHE A 129 -17.03 -17.98 7.28
C PHE A 129 -17.31 -17.37 8.66
N ARG A 130 -16.65 -17.91 9.70
CA ARG A 130 -16.76 -17.43 11.08
C ARG A 130 -15.49 -16.72 11.53
N TYR A 131 -14.33 -17.23 11.13
CA TYR A 131 -13.03 -16.74 11.53
C TYR A 131 -12.12 -16.53 10.32
N ALA A 132 -11.09 -15.67 10.47
CA ALA A 132 -10.10 -15.46 9.43
C ALA A 132 -9.43 -16.77 8.97
N ARG A 133 -9.22 -17.75 9.87
CA ARG A 133 -8.68 -19.07 9.52
C ARG A 133 -9.53 -19.82 8.49
N ASP A 134 -10.84 -19.62 8.48
CA ASP A 134 -11.75 -20.26 7.53
C ASP A 134 -11.55 -19.66 6.13
N LEU A 135 -11.38 -18.34 6.05
CA LEU A 135 -11.03 -17.65 4.81
C LEU A 135 -9.66 -18.08 4.28
N ILE A 136 -8.65 -18.24 5.15
CA ILE A 136 -7.31 -18.70 4.74
C ILE A 136 -7.40 -20.10 4.09
N LYS A 137 -8.08 -21.05 4.76
CA LYS A 137 -8.30 -22.41 4.23
C LYS A 137 -9.03 -22.37 2.89
N TYR A 138 -10.03 -21.50 2.77
CA TYR A 138 -10.80 -21.33 1.55
C TYR A 138 -9.96 -20.81 0.39
N ILE A 139 -9.18 -19.76 0.61
CA ILE A 139 -8.28 -19.20 -0.41
C ILE A 139 -7.27 -20.26 -0.85
N LYS A 140 -6.65 -21.00 0.09
CA LYS A 140 -5.71 -22.08 -0.23
C LYS A 140 -6.38 -23.20 -1.04
N ALA A 141 -7.61 -23.57 -0.72
CA ALA A 141 -8.35 -24.61 -1.46
C ALA A 141 -8.68 -24.18 -2.91
N GLN A 142 -9.00 -22.91 -3.13
CA GLN A 142 -9.41 -22.40 -4.46
C GLN A 142 -8.23 -21.99 -5.34
N TYR A 143 -7.21 -21.35 -4.76
CA TYR A 143 -6.12 -20.70 -5.49
C TYR A 143 -4.74 -21.31 -5.20
N GLY A 144 -4.67 -22.36 -4.38
CA GLY A 144 -3.42 -23.03 -4.03
C GLY A 144 -2.39 -22.05 -3.43
N ASN A 145 -1.22 -21.97 -4.08
CA ASN A 145 -0.12 -21.09 -3.67
C ASN A 145 -0.05 -19.79 -4.48
N HIS A 146 -1.11 -19.41 -5.20
CA HIS A 146 -1.11 -18.15 -5.93
C HIS A 146 -0.98 -16.95 -4.98
N PHE A 147 -1.77 -16.92 -3.90
CA PHE A 147 -1.73 -15.85 -2.90
C PHE A 147 -0.78 -16.16 -1.74
N ASP A 148 0.07 -15.18 -1.43
CA ASP A 148 0.71 -15.02 -0.13
C ASP A 148 -0.31 -14.42 0.85
N ILE A 149 -0.52 -15.05 1.99
CA ILE A 149 -1.65 -14.73 2.86
C ILE A 149 -1.15 -14.15 4.17
N GLY A 150 -1.36 -12.85 4.38
CA GLY A 150 -1.10 -12.18 5.64
C GLY A 150 -2.21 -12.42 6.66
N VAL A 151 -1.88 -12.30 7.94
CA VAL A 151 -2.85 -12.34 9.04
C VAL A 151 -2.61 -11.18 10.02
N ALA A 152 -3.68 -10.69 10.66
CA ALA A 152 -3.55 -9.67 11.69
C ALA A 152 -3.02 -10.24 13.02
N GLY A 153 -2.15 -9.49 13.71
CA GLY A 153 -1.69 -9.73 15.08
C GLY A 153 -2.00 -8.56 16.01
N TYR A 154 -2.10 -8.82 17.31
CA TYR A 154 -2.51 -7.81 18.30
C TYR A 154 -1.60 -7.86 19.54
N PRO A 155 -0.49 -7.12 19.54
CA PRO A 155 0.50 -7.14 20.63
C PRO A 155 -0.06 -6.70 21.99
N GLU A 156 -1.16 -5.95 21.98
CA GLU A 156 -1.83 -5.39 23.16
C GLU A 156 -3.25 -5.97 23.36
N GLY A 157 -3.62 -6.99 22.58
CA GLY A 157 -4.99 -7.54 22.55
C GLY A 157 -5.91 -6.81 21.57
N CYS A 158 -7.08 -7.41 21.29
CA CYS A 158 -8.09 -6.82 20.39
C CYS A 158 -9.51 -6.77 20.97
N ASP A 159 -9.73 -7.33 22.15
CA ASP A 159 -11.01 -7.34 22.82
C ASP A 159 -10.82 -7.39 24.34
N ALA A 160 -11.90 -7.08 25.07
CA ALA A 160 -11.87 -7.02 26.53
C ALA A 160 -11.89 -8.40 27.20
N GLU A 161 -12.19 -9.47 26.45
CA GLU A 161 -12.42 -10.81 26.99
C GLU A 161 -11.14 -11.67 26.94
N THR A 162 -10.24 -11.38 26.00
CA THR A 162 -9.01 -12.12 25.75
C THR A 162 -7.83 -11.16 25.61
N ASP A 163 -6.84 -11.30 26.49
CA ASP A 163 -5.61 -10.51 26.46
C ASP A 163 -4.67 -10.92 25.30
N ALA A 164 -3.58 -10.17 25.12
CA ALA A 164 -2.64 -10.40 24.03
C ALA A 164 -2.08 -11.84 24.00
N ASP A 165 -1.83 -12.43 25.17
CA ASP A 165 -1.27 -13.79 25.30
C ASP A 165 -2.32 -14.85 24.96
N GLY A 166 -3.57 -14.66 25.42
CA GLY A 166 -4.71 -15.51 25.08
C GLY A 166 -5.03 -15.56 23.59
N HIS A 167 -4.64 -14.53 22.82
CA HIS A 167 -4.81 -14.49 21.36
C HIS A 167 -3.73 -15.27 20.58
N ILE A 168 -2.59 -15.59 21.20
CA ILE A 168 -1.46 -16.25 20.52
C ILE A 168 -1.84 -17.64 19.96
N PRO A 169 -2.58 -18.51 20.67
CA PRO A 169 -3.04 -19.79 20.11
C PRO A 169 -3.88 -19.61 18.83
N PHE A 170 -4.79 -18.64 18.79
CA PHE A 170 -5.59 -18.37 17.59
C PHE A 170 -4.76 -17.77 16.45
N LEU A 171 -3.73 -16.99 16.78
CA LEU A 171 -2.75 -16.53 15.80
C LEU A 171 -2.00 -17.71 15.18
N LYS A 172 -1.50 -18.63 16.02
CA LYS A 172 -0.84 -19.87 15.61
C LYS A 172 -1.73 -20.71 14.69
N GLU A 173 -3.01 -20.87 15.04
CA GLU A 173 -3.98 -21.57 14.18
C GLU A 173 -4.16 -20.93 12.80
N LYS A 174 -4.13 -19.59 12.70
CA LYS A 174 -4.19 -18.90 11.41
C LYS A 174 -2.94 -19.14 10.56
N ILE A 175 -1.77 -19.18 11.20
CA ILE A 175 -0.51 -19.54 10.53
C ILE A 175 -0.55 -20.99 10.05
N ASP A 176 -0.97 -21.92 10.92
CA ASP A 176 -1.09 -23.34 10.58
C ASP A 176 -2.12 -23.62 9.48
N ALA A 177 -3.13 -22.75 9.34
CA ALA A 177 -4.09 -22.79 8.25
C ALA A 177 -3.52 -22.34 6.89
N GLY A 178 -2.32 -21.75 6.86
CA GLY A 178 -1.66 -21.27 5.64
C GLY A 178 -1.33 -19.77 5.63
N GLY A 179 -1.47 -19.08 6.76
CA GLY A 179 -0.96 -17.71 6.93
C GLY A 179 0.57 -17.68 6.85
N SER A 180 1.12 -16.69 6.16
CA SER A 180 2.52 -16.66 5.72
C SER A 180 3.31 -15.48 6.30
N PHE A 181 2.62 -14.40 6.70
CA PHE A 181 3.20 -13.27 7.44
C PHE A 181 2.17 -12.66 8.38
N ILE A 182 2.64 -11.93 9.39
CA ILE A 182 1.79 -11.30 10.42
C ILE A 182 1.98 -9.79 10.35
N VAL A 183 0.91 -9.03 10.18
CA VAL A 183 0.91 -7.56 10.33
C VAL A 183 0.20 -7.22 11.63
N THR A 184 0.87 -6.50 12.53
CA THR A 184 0.27 -6.17 13.83
C THR A 184 -0.56 -4.91 13.77
N GLN A 185 -1.57 -4.81 14.63
CA GLN A 185 -2.16 -3.54 15.00
C GLN A 185 -1.08 -2.52 15.42
N MET A 186 -1.38 -1.22 15.27
CA MET A 186 -0.47 -0.16 15.68
C MET A 186 -0.15 -0.21 17.18
N SER A 187 1.09 0.11 17.53
CA SER A 187 1.55 0.27 18.91
C SER A 187 2.52 1.45 19.01
N TYR A 188 2.72 1.96 20.22
CA TYR A 188 3.67 3.04 20.50
C TYR A 188 4.75 2.64 21.52
N ASP A 189 4.70 1.41 22.03
CA ASP A 189 5.71 0.85 22.92
C ASP A 189 6.42 -0.34 22.27
N ALA A 190 7.69 -0.14 21.93
CA ALA A 190 8.48 -1.15 21.22
C ALA A 190 8.71 -2.39 22.08
N GLU A 191 8.80 -2.27 23.41
CA GLU A 191 9.05 -3.43 24.27
C GLU A 191 7.85 -4.36 24.31
N ILE A 192 6.63 -3.81 24.28
CA ILE A 192 5.43 -4.64 24.20
C ILE A 192 5.46 -5.49 22.92
N PHE A 193 5.78 -4.87 21.78
CA PHE A 193 5.89 -5.59 20.51
C PHE A 193 7.01 -6.65 20.56
N ILE A 194 8.20 -6.30 21.06
CA ILE A 194 9.36 -7.18 21.11
C ILE A 194 9.07 -8.40 21.99
N GLU A 195 8.53 -8.19 23.19
CA GLU A 195 8.18 -9.28 24.10
C GLU A 195 7.04 -10.13 23.55
N TRP A 196 6.02 -9.51 22.94
CA TRP A 196 4.93 -10.24 22.29
C TRP A 196 5.45 -11.12 21.14
N ALA A 197 6.34 -10.61 20.30
CA ALA A 197 6.93 -11.38 19.20
C ALA A 197 7.73 -12.59 19.71
N LYS A 198 8.49 -12.44 20.81
CA LYS A 198 9.19 -13.57 21.48
C LYS A 198 8.20 -14.64 21.94
N LYS A 199 7.06 -14.25 22.52
CA LYS A 199 6.00 -15.20 22.93
C LYS A 199 5.37 -15.90 21.72
N VAL A 200 5.14 -15.17 20.62
CA VAL A 200 4.63 -15.75 19.37
C VAL A 200 5.59 -16.81 18.80
N ARG A 201 6.90 -16.55 18.86
CA ARG A 201 7.94 -17.54 18.50
C ARG A 201 7.93 -18.73 19.45
N ALA A 202 7.85 -18.49 20.77
CA ALA A 202 7.78 -19.56 21.77
C ALA A 202 6.54 -20.46 21.62
N ALA A 203 5.44 -19.92 21.09
CA ALA A 203 4.23 -20.69 20.74
C ALA A 203 4.36 -21.51 19.44
N GLY A 204 5.53 -21.49 18.79
CA GLY A 204 5.86 -22.33 17.65
C GLY A 204 5.58 -21.71 16.28
N VAL A 205 5.34 -20.39 16.19
CA VAL A 205 5.29 -19.71 14.88
C VAL A 205 6.72 -19.66 14.30
N PRO A 206 6.97 -20.22 13.10
CA PRO A 206 8.32 -20.33 12.54
C PRO A 206 9.01 -18.98 12.30
N GLU A 207 10.34 -18.93 12.42
CA GLU A 207 11.13 -17.73 12.10
C GLU A 207 10.94 -17.24 10.65
N SER A 208 10.63 -18.16 9.73
CA SER A 208 10.34 -17.83 8.34
C SER A 208 9.05 -17.04 8.13
N VAL A 209 8.17 -16.95 9.15
CA VAL A 209 6.97 -16.11 9.12
C VAL A 209 7.32 -14.73 9.64
N PRO A 210 7.38 -13.69 8.79
CA PRO A 210 7.69 -12.33 9.24
C PRO A 210 6.64 -11.81 10.22
N ILE A 211 7.09 -11.17 11.30
CA ILE A 211 6.23 -10.42 12.22
C ILE A 211 6.49 -8.93 11.97
N ILE A 212 5.48 -8.26 11.44
CA ILE A 212 5.58 -6.90 10.92
C ILE A 212 4.87 -5.94 11.87
N PRO A 213 5.59 -4.99 12.52
CA PRO A 213 4.99 -3.98 13.36
C PRO A 213 4.18 -2.97 12.52
N GLY A 214 2.93 -2.76 12.92
CA GLY A 214 2.12 -1.65 12.47
C GLY A 214 2.51 -0.34 13.16
N ILE A 215 2.73 0.72 12.39
CA ILE A 215 3.24 2.01 12.85
C ILE A 215 2.30 3.11 12.34
N MET A 216 1.79 3.95 13.24
CA MET A 216 1.02 5.13 12.87
C MET A 216 1.82 6.40 13.15
N PRO A 217 2.27 7.14 12.11
CA PRO A 217 2.91 8.42 12.30
C PRO A 217 1.98 9.46 12.94
N ILE A 218 2.52 10.30 13.81
CA ILE A 218 1.76 11.39 14.45
C ILE A 218 1.63 12.57 13.48
N GLN A 219 0.39 13.03 13.29
CA GLN A 219 0.07 14.16 12.40
C GLN A 219 -0.45 15.38 13.15
N THR A 220 -1.42 15.15 14.03
CA THR A 220 -1.99 16.14 14.94
C THR A 220 -2.23 15.45 16.27
N TYR A 221 -2.24 16.23 17.35
CA TYR A 221 -2.42 15.71 18.71
C TYR A 221 -3.76 14.96 18.84
N ASP A 222 -4.85 15.57 18.39
CA ASP A 222 -6.19 15.00 18.46
C ASP A 222 -6.34 13.73 17.62
N SER A 223 -5.75 13.70 16.42
CA SER A 223 -5.81 12.51 15.56
C SER A 223 -5.05 11.35 16.18
N PHE A 224 -3.89 11.62 16.76
CA PHE A 224 -3.08 10.65 17.50
C PHE A 224 -3.86 10.06 18.68
N LEU A 225 -4.36 10.92 19.59
CA LEU A 225 -5.10 10.45 20.76
C LEU A 225 -6.37 9.69 20.39
N ARG A 226 -7.13 10.18 19.41
CA ARG A 226 -8.34 9.49 18.95
C ARG A 226 -8.04 8.07 18.47
N ARG A 227 -6.93 7.89 17.75
CA ARG A 227 -6.54 6.57 17.22
C ARG A 227 -6.01 5.67 18.32
N ALA A 228 -5.17 6.19 19.21
CA ALA A 228 -4.67 5.45 20.35
C ALA A 228 -5.82 4.95 21.24
N ASN A 229 -6.78 5.82 21.55
CA ASN A 229 -7.96 5.45 22.35
C ASN A 229 -8.85 4.42 21.65
N TRP A 230 -9.04 4.55 20.33
CA TRP A 230 -9.87 3.62 19.57
C TRP A 230 -9.27 2.21 19.51
N THR A 231 -7.94 2.12 19.38
CA THR A 231 -7.20 0.84 19.37
C THR A 231 -6.84 0.36 20.78
N GLN A 232 -7.10 1.18 21.80
CA GLN A 232 -6.70 0.95 23.19
C GLN A 232 -5.20 0.68 23.37
N CYS A 233 -4.35 1.23 22.50
CA CYS A 233 -2.91 1.04 22.61
C CYS A 233 -2.30 1.91 23.72
N ARG A 234 -1.27 1.37 24.38
CA ARG A 234 -0.53 2.03 25.44
C ARG A 234 0.38 3.10 24.84
N ILE A 235 0.08 4.35 25.18
CA ILE A 235 0.97 5.47 24.91
C ILE A 235 2.01 5.54 26.05
N PRO A 236 3.33 5.49 25.74
CA PRO A 236 4.34 5.70 26.77
C PRO A 236 4.21 7.08 27.42
N PRO A 237 4.29 7.22 28.76
CA PRO A 237 4.08 8.50 29.44
C PRO A 237 4.94 9.65 28.89
N GLN A 238 6.19 9.35 28.51
CA GLN A 238 7.12 10.34 27.96
C GLN A 238 6.67 10.91 26.61
N TRP A 239 5.82 10.21 25.85
CA TRP A 239 5.24 10.75 24.61
C TRP A 239 4.21 11.83 24.95
N MET A 240 3.37 11.60 25.97
CA MET A 240 2.39 12.58 26.43
C MET A 240 3.09 13.81 27.01
N GLU A 241 4.12 13.62 27.82
CA GLU A 241 4.95 14.71 28.37
C GLU A 241 5.56 15.60 27.27
N ALA A 242 5.97 14.99 26.15
CA ALA A 242 6.53 15.72 25.01
C ALA A 242 5.48 16.44 24.14
N LEU A 243 4.27 15.87 24.02
CA LEU A 243 3.24 16.35 23.08
C LEU A 243 2.19 17.28 23.71
N GLU A 244 1.83 17.09 24.98
CA GLU A 244 0.85 17.91 25.71
C GLU A 244 1.18 19.43 25.65
N PRO A 245 2.43 19.88 25.86
CA PRO A 245 2.76 21.31 25.85
C PRO A 245 2.58 21.97 24.49
N ILE A 246 2.64 21.19 23.40
CA ILE A 246 2.61 21.67 22.02
C ILE A 246 1.33 21.28 21.27
N LYS A 247 0.32 20.75 21.97
CA LYS A 247 -0.88 20.15 21.37
C LYS A 247 -1.69 21.06 20.43
N ALA A 248 -1.53 22.38 20.55
CA ALA A 248 -2.20 23.37 19.69
C ALA A 248 -1.39 23.75 18.44
N ASP A 249 -0.15 23.28 18.29
CA ASP A 249 0.73 23.54 17.15
C ASP A 249 1.00 22.25 16.37
N ASP A 250 0.21 22.03 15.32
CA ASP A 250 0.34 20.85 14.44
C ASP A 250 1.72 20.75 13.77
N ALA A 251 2.44 21.85 13.58
CA ALA A 251 3.78 21.81 13.01
C ALA A 251 4.78 21.28 14.05
N ALA A 252 4.74 21.81 15.27
CA ALA A 252 5.56 21.32 16.37
C ALA A 252 5.24 19.86 16.71
N VAL A 253 3.96 19.48 16.76
CA VAL A 253 3.51 18.10 17.00
C VAL A 253 4.08 17.13 15.97
N ARG A 254 4.13 17.52 14.68
CA ARG A 254 4.75 16.68 13.64
C ARG A 254 6.26 16.54 13.82
N GLU A 255 6.97 17.60 14.18
CA GLU A 255 8.43 17.53 14.39
C GLU A 255 8.82 16.68 15.61
N VAL A 256 8.09 16.82 16.72
CA VAL A 256 8.30 15.98 17.91
C VAL A 256 7.84 14.54 17.63
N GLY A 257 6.68 14.38 17.00
CA GLY A 257 6.13 13.08 16.62
C GLY A 257 7.05 12.30 15.68
N LYS A 258 7.72 12.97 14.74
CA LYS A 258 8.77 12.38 13.89
C LYS A 258 9.84 11.70 14.73
N LYS A 259 10.40 12.40 15.71
CA LYS A 259 11.48 11.87 16.57
C LYS A 259 11.00 10.70 17.44
N LEU A 260 9.83 10.84 18.07
CA LEU A 260 9.26 9.79 18.92
C LEU A 260 9.01 8.49 18.13
N VAL A 261 8.37 8.61 16.96
CA VAL A 261 8.11 7.46 16.08
C VAL A 261 9.40 6.94 15.46
N GLY A 262 10.35 7.81 15.10
CA GLY A 262 11.68 7.44 14.61
C GLY A 262 12.47 6.63 15.63
N ASP A 263 12.50 7.05 16.89
CA ASP A 263 13.15 6.33 18.00
C ASP A 263 12.49 4.97 18.24
N PHE A 264 11.16 4.91 18.17
CA PHE A 264 10.39 3.66 18.24
C PHE A 264 10.76 2.71 17.10
N CYS A 265 10.79 3.18 15.85
CA CYS A 265 11.19 2.39 14.68
C CYS A 265 12.64 1.91 14.77
N ARG A 266 13.59 2.77 15.20
CA ARG A 266 15.00 2.36 15.39
C ARG A 266 15.11 1.25 16.42
N LYS A 267 14.42 1.38 17.55
CA LYS A 267 14.38 0.33 18.59
C LYS A 267 13.81 -1.00 18.08
N LEU A 268 12.79 -0.96 17.23
CA LEU A 268 12.25 -2.17 16.60
C LEU A 268 13.26 -2.84 15.66
N LEU A 269 13.94 -2.06 14.81
CA LEU A 269 14.97 -2.57 13.90
C LEU A 269 16.18 -3.12 14.66
N ASP A 270 16.67 -2.39 15.67
CA ASP A 270 17.82 -2.76 16.49
C ASP A 270 17.57 -4.03 17.33
N SER A 271 16.31 -4.34 17.61
CA SER A 271 15.93 -5.55 18.35
C SER A 271 16.21 -6.85 17.58
N GLY A 272 16.33 -6.78 16.24
CA GLY A 272 16.47 -7.94 15.37
C GLY A 272 15.20 -8.79 15.22
N VAL A 273 14.11 -8.47 15.93
CA VAL A 273 12.82 -9.18 15.82
C VAL A 273 12.17 -8.92 14.46
N THR A 274 12.43 -7.76 13.87
CA THR A 274 11.87 -7.37 12.58
C THR A 274 12.84 -6.47 11.81
N MET A 275 12.79 -6.56 10.49
CA MET A 275 13.51 -5.68 9.56
C MET A 275 12.54 -4.97 8.61
N HIS A 276 11.23 -5.05 8.90
CA HIS A 276 10.19 -4.43 8.10
C HIS A 276 9.33 -3.52 8.96
N LEU A 277 8.93 -2.36 8.43
CA LEU A 277 8.09 -1.38 9.11
C LEU A 277 6.82 -1.11 8.28
N HIS A 278 5.63 -1.40 8.81
CA HIS A 278 4.37 -1.17 8.10
C HIS A 278 3.68 0.11 8.57
N PHE A 279 3.54 1.10 7.69
CA PHE A 279 3.02 2.41 8.04
C PHE A 279 1.55 2.60 7.68
N TYR A 280 0.72 2.86 8.69
CA TYR A 280 -0.65 3.33 8.55
C TYR A 280 -0.66 4.81 8.14
N THR A 281 -0.68 5.07 6.83
CA THR A 281 -0.49 6.43 6.29
C THR A 281 -1.68 7.36 6.51
N MET A 282 -2.85 6.79 6.76
CA MET A 282 -4.12 7.51 6.79
C MET A 282 -4.39 8.31 5.50
N ASN A 283 -3.92 7.81 4.35
CA ASN A 283 -3.94 8.49 3.05
C ASN A 283 -3.23 9.85 3.07
N LEU A 284 -2.16 9.97 3.87
CA LEU A 284 -1.37 11.19 3.99
C LEU A 284 0.12 10.85 3.91
N GLU A 285 0.91 11.81 3.44
CA GLU A 285 2.28 11.58 2.99
C GLU A 285 3.31 12.13 3.98
N LYS A 286 3.05 13.34 4.51
CA LYS A 286 4.05 14.17 5.17
C LYS A 286 4.69 13.48 6.39
N SER A 287 3.90 13.03 7.36
CA SER A 287 4.46 12.43 8.59
C SER A 287 5.17 11.11 8.32
N THR A 288 4.67 10.30 7.38
CA THR A 288 5.36 9.06 6.96
C THR A 288 6.70 9.37 6.32
N TYR A 289 6.73 10.32 5.37
CA TYR A 289 7.97 10.78 4.72
C TYR A 289 8.98 11.28 5.76
N MET A 290 8.55 12.14 6.70
CA MET A 290 9.41 12.68 7.74
C MET A 290 10.05 11.59 8.60
N VAL A 291 9.32 10.53 8.94
CA VAL A 291 9.86 9.40 9.71
C VAL A 291 10.86 8.61 8.86
N LEU A 292 10.55 8.30 7.60
CA LEU A 292 11.46 7.57 6.72
C LEU A 292 12.77 8.33 6.45
N GLU A 293 12.68 9.65 6.32
CA GLU A 293 13.82 10.56 6.19
C GLU A 293 14.67 10.56 7.47
N ASP A 294 14.06 10.64 8.66
CA ASP A 294 14.76 10.56 9.95
C ASP A 294 15.49 9.22 10.15
N LEU A 295 14.89 8.13 9.63
CA LEU A 295 15.47 6.79 9.66
C LEU A 295 16.58 6.60 8.60
N ALA A 296 16.72 7.51 7.64
CA ALA A 296 17.63 7.41 6.50
C ALA A 296 17.50 6.08 5.72
N VAL A 297 16.26 5.57 5.60
CA VAL A 297 15.96 4.30 4.90
C VAL A 297 15.43 4.51 3.48
N THR A 298 15.20 5.77 3.07
CA THR A 298 14.75 6.09 1.73
C THR A 298 15.87 5.89 0.70
N PRO A 299 15.54 5.48 -0.54
CA PRO A 299 16.50 5.44 -1.63
C PRO A 299 17.16 6.82 -1.84
N PRO A 300 18.44 6.87 -2.25
CA PRO A 300 19.09 8.12 -2.61
C PRO A 300 18.34 8.84 -3.74
N SER A 301 18.15 10.16 -3.61
CA SER A 301 17.39 10.98 -4.56
C SER A 301 18.00 11.09 -5.96
N ASP A 302 19.28 10.76 -6.10
CA ASP A 302 20.12 10.95 -7.28
C ASP A 302 20.45 9.65 -8.02
N HIS A 303 20.15 8.48 -7.45
CA HIS A 303 20.51 7.20 -8.03
C HIS A 303 19.36 6.55 -8.78
N HIS A 304 19.69 6.08 -9.99
CA HIS A 304 18.92 5.10 -10.73
C HIS A 304 18.97 3.79 -9.92
N ASP A 305 18.18 3.68 -8.85
CA ASP A 305 18.05 2.44 -8.09
C ASP A 305 17.53 1.37 -9.04
N PRO A 306 18.35 0.36 -9.41
CA PRO A 306 17.96 -0.64 -10.38
C PRO A 306 16.76 -1.47 -9.91
N GLU A 307 16.50 -1.54 -8.59
CA GLU A 307 15.33 -2.24 -8.05
C GLU A 307 14.04 -1.42 -8.21
N LEU A 308 14.13 -0.09 -8.10
CA LEU A 308 12.97 0.81 -8.19
C LEU A 308 12.68 1.28 -9.62
N LYS A 309 13.73 1.37 -10.43
CA LYS A 309 13.67 1.80 -11.83
C LYS A 309 14.56 0.90 -12.72
N PRO A 310 14.21 -0.39 -12.83
CA PRO A 310 14.98 -1.37 -13.64
C PRO A 310 14.95 -1.07 -15.14
N LEU A 311 13.93 -0.34 -15.59
CA LEU A 311 13.74 0.06 -16.98
C LEU A 311 13.59 1.59 -17.06
N PRO A 312 13.79 2.20 -18.25
CA PRO A 312 13.56 3.63 -18.44
C PRO A 312 12.12 4.09 -18.15
N TRP A 313 11.18 3.14 -18.08
CA TRP A 313 9.79 3.31 -17.64
C TRP A 313 9.48 2.39 -16.46
N ARG A 314 8.38 2.67 -15.76
CA ARG A 314 7.93 1.83 -14.65
C ARG A 314 7.32 0.52 -15.17
N PRO A 315 7.82 -0.66 -14.76
CA PRO A 315 7.21 -1.94 -15.11
C PRO A 315 5.80 -2.07 -14.54
N SER A 316 4.94 -2.80 -15.25
CA SER A 316 3.59 -3.13 -14.77
C SER A 316 3.62 -4.47 -14.04
N LEU A 317 2.91 -4.58 -12.92
CA LEU A 317 2.71 -5.83 -12.19
C LEU A 317 1.39 -6.51 -12.52
N GLY A 318 0.67 -6.00 -13.53
CA GLY A 318 -0.56 -6.59 -14.04
C GLY A 318 -0.36 -8.04 -14.49
N LEU A 319 -1.44 -8.80 -14.48
CA LEU A 319 -1.43 -10.20 -14.91
C LEU A 319 -0.90 -10.28 -16.37
N ASN A 320 -0.07 -11.29 -16.64
CA ASN A 320 0.57 -11.57 -17.93
C ASN A 320 1.53 -10.48 -18.47
N ARG A 321 1.75 -9.36 -17.77
CA ARG A 321 2.62 -8.26 -18.24
C ARG A 321 3.99 -8.19 -17.56
N ARG A 322 4.25 -9.01 -16.55
CA ARG A 322 5.49 -8.92 -15.74
C ARG A 322 6.79 -9.08 -16.54
N ASP A 323 6.74 -9.76 -17.69
CA ASP A 323 7.90 -9.99 -18.56
C ASP A 323 8.06 -8.93 -19.66
N GLU A 324 7.20 -7.90 -19.69
CA GLU A 324 7.28 -6.79 -20.65
C GLU A 324 8.54 -5.94 -20.41
N ASN A 325 9.47 -5.96 -21.36
CA ASN A 325 10.74 -5.22 -21.24
C ASN A 325 11.07 -4.32 -22.44
N VAL A 326 10.15 -4.19 -23.40
CA VAL A 326 10.31 -3.27 -24.54
C VAL A 326 9.00 -2.55 -24.82
N ARG A 327 9.06 -1.23 -25.01
CA ARG A 327 7.91 -0.36 -25.32
C ARG A 327 8.25 0.66 -26.41
N PRO A 328 7.25 1.15 -27.17
CA PRO A 328 7.45 2.24 -28.10
C PRO A 328 7.70 3.54 -27.33
N ILE A 329 8.65 4.34 -27.80
CA ILE A 329 9.08 5.57 -27.11
C ILE A 329 7.97 6.63 -26.99
N PHE A 330 6.94 6.57 -27.83
CA PHE A 330 5.88 7.59 -27.94
C PHE A 330 5.07 7.80 -26.65
N TRP A 331 5.00 6.79 -25.78
CA TRP A 331 4.27 6.86 -24.50
C TRP A 331 5.17 7.00 -23.29
N ARG A 332 6.46 7.32 -23.47
CA ARG A 332 7.42 7.46 -22.38
C ARG A 332 6.89 8.33 -21.24
N ASN A 333 6.29 9.48 -21.57
CA ASN A 333 5.79 10.45 -20.57
C ASN A 333 4.29 10.28 -20.27
N ARG A 334 3.67 9.20 -20.76
CA ARG A 334 2.24 8.87 -20.61
C ARG A 334 2.04 7.38 -20.32
N ASN A 335 2.79 6.87 -19.34
CA ASN A 335 2.79 5.44 -18.97
C ASN A 335 1.38 4.89 -18.71
N ARG A 336 0.56 5.62 -17.94
CA ARG A 336 -0.82 5.21 -17.63
C ARG A 336 -1.65 5.00 -18.90
N SER A 337 -1.53 5.92 -19.86
CA SER A 337 -2.23 5.82 -21.14
C SER A 337 -1.81 4.59 -21.94
N TYR A 338 -0.51 4.28 -21.97
CA TYR A 338 -0.02 3.07 -22.64
C TYR A 338 -0.56 1.82 -21.96
N VAL A 339 -0.45 1.76 -20.62
CA VAL A 339 -0.88 0.60 -19.85
C VAL A 339 -2.35 0.28 -20.09
N MET A 340 -3.22 1.30 -20.09
CA MET A 340 -4.66 1.14 -20.31
C MET A 340 -5.00 0.74 -21.75
N ARG A 341 -4.36 1.32 -22.76
CA ARG A 341 -4.64 1.01 -24.18
C ARG A 341 -4.22 -0.40 -24.59
N THR A 342 -3.29 -0.98 -23.83
CA THR A 342 -2.73 -2.31 -24.11
C THR A 342 -3.24 -3.35 -23.12
N GLN A 343 -4.17 -2.99 -22.22
CA GLN A 343 -4.60 -3.85 -21.10
C GLN A 343 -5.24 -5.17 -21.56
N ASP A 344 -5.85 -5.16 -22.74
CA ASP A 344 -6.60 -6.27 -23.31
C ASP A 344 -5.74 -7.10 -24.30
N TRP A 345 -4.42 -6.90 -24.30
CA TRP A 345 -3.49 -7.73 -25.09
C TRP A 345 -3.30 -9.09 -24.42
N ASP A 346 -3.23 -10.14 -25.24
CA ASP A 346 -3.02 -11.51 -24.77
C ASP A 346 -1.55 -11.75 -24.35
N GLU A 347 -0.60 -11.17 -25.10
CA GLU A 347 0.84 -11.28 -24.86
C GLU A 347 1.52 -9.91 -24.96
N PHE A 348 2.60 -9.73 -24.17
CA PHE A 348 3.39 -8.50 -24.16
C PHE A 348 4.79 -8.72 -24.73
N PRO A 349 5.35 -7.76 -25.49
CA PRO A 349 6.67 -7.91 -26.08
C PRO A 349 7.78 -8.15 -25.07
N ASN A 350 8.62 -9.15 -25.35
CA ASN A 350 9.83 -9.48 -24.61
C ASN A 350 11.02 -9.57 -25.59
N GLY A 351 12.07 -8.80 -25.32
CA GLY A 351 13.30 -8.74 -26.11
C GLY A 351 13.18 -7.78 -27.29
N ARG A 352 12.46 -8.17 -28.35
CA ARG A 352 12.27 -7.34 -29.55
C ARG A 352 10.81 -6.94 -29.73
N TRP A 353 10.58 -5.70 -30.13
CA TRP A 353 9.26 -5.26 -30.54
C TRP A 353 8.89 -5.94 -31.87
N GLY A 354 7.85 -6.77 -31.85
CA GLY A 354 7.39 -7.56 -33.00
C GLY A 354 6.51 -6.77 -33.98
N ASP A 355 5.92 -7.48 -34.94
CA ASP A 355 4.97 -6.90 -35.90
C ASP A 355 3.66 -6.52 -35.18
N SER A 356 3.34 -5.23 -35.15
CA SER A 356 2.15 -4.68 -34.49
C SER A 356 0.81 -5.15 -35.09
N ARG A 357 0.85 -5.88 -36.22
CA ARG A 357 -0.32 -6.54 -36.84
C ARG A 357 -0.60 -7.93 -36.27
N SER A 358 0.24 -8.43 -35.36
CA SER A 358 0.00 -9.70 -34.67
C SER A 358 -1.36 -9.63 -33.96
N PRO A 359 -2.20 -10.69 -34.03
CA PRO A 359 -3.46 -10.77 -33.29
C PRO A 359 -3.29 -10.56 -31.77
N ALA A 360 -2.09 -10.81 -31.24
CA ALA A 360 -1.76 -10.58 -29.83
C ALA A 360 -1.82 -9.09 -29.43
N PHE A 361 -1.71 -8.17 -30.40
CA PHE A 361 -1.86 -6.74 -30.18
C PHE A 361 -3.33 -6.32 -30.41
N GLY A 362 -4.03 -5.96 -29.34
CA GLY A 362 -5.33 -5.30 -29.40
C GLY A 362 -5.27 -3.87 -29.96
N ALA A 363 -6.43 -3.31 -30.33
CA ALA A 363 -6.53 -1.98 -30.95
C ALA A 363 -6.06 -0.85 -30.02
N LEU A 364 -5.20 0.04 -30.52
CA LEU A 364 -4.63 1.17 -29.77
C LEU A 364 -5.49 2.45 -29.81
N ASP A 365 -6.61 2.45 -30.56
CA ASP A 365 -7.36 3.66 -30.96
C ASP A 365 -8.39 4.18 -29.94
N ALA A 366 -8.40 3.66 -28.71
CA ALA A 366 -9.29 4.16 -27.67
C ALA A 366 -8.83 5.56 -27.15
N TYR A 367 -9.47 6.62 -27.65
CA TYR A 367 -9.27 8.02 -27.24
C TYR A 367 -10.09 8.44 -26.02
N SER A 368 -10.75 7.51 -25.32
CA SER A 368 -11.56 7.77 -24.12
C SER A 368 -10.73 8.21 -22.88
N ILE A 369 -9.48 8.64 -23.08
CA ILE A 369 -8.51 8.93 -22.02
C ILE A 369 -8.35 10.45 -21.88
N GLY A 370 -8.83 11.00 -20.77
CA GLY A 370 -8.64 12.40 -20.38
C GLY A 370 -7.20 12.72 -19.97
N LEU A 371 -6.90 14.01 -19.85
CA LEU A 371 -5.63 14.48 -19.27
C LEU A 371 -5.61 14.22 -17.76
N LYS A 372 -4.42 14.08 -17.18
CA LYS A 372 -4.24 14.05 -15.72
C LYS A 372 -4.76 15.36 -15.12
N GLY A 373 -5.48 15.28 -13.99
CA GLY A 373 -6.05 16.44 -13.30
C GLY A 373 -7.40 16.92 -13.84
N THR A 374 -8.03 17.85 -13.12
CA THR A 374 -9.29 18.47 -13.56
C THR A 374 -9.03 19.60 -14.56
N ASN A 375 -10.05 19.97 -15.35
CA ASN A 375 -9.95 21.11 -16.27
C ASN A 375 -9.58 22.42 -15.54
N GLU A 376 -10.06 22.61 -14.31
CA GLU A 376 -9.76 23.79 -13.50
C GLU A 376 -8.28 23.81 -13.06
N GLN A 377 -7.75 22.67 -12.59
CA GLN A 377 -6.33 22.53 -12.24
C GLN A 377 -5.44 22.79 -13.45
N ASN A 378 -5.81 22.22 -14.60
CA ASN A 378 -5.05 22.35 -15.84
C ASN A 378 -5.07 23.78 -16.37
N ARG A 379 -6.20 24.50 -16.29
CA ARG A 379 -6.26 25.93 -16.62
C ARG A 379 -5.44 26.78 -15.67
N LYS A 380 -5.40 26.45 -14.38
CA LYS A 380 -4.54 27.15 -13.41
C LYS A 380 -3.05 26.93 -13.71
N LEU A 381 -2.68 25.75 -14.17
CA LEU A 381 -1.30 25.38 -14.46
C LEU A 381 -0.81 25.93 -15.80
N TRP A 382 -1.61 25.79 -16.86
CA TRP A 382 -1.23 26.09 -18.23
C TRP A 382 -1.75 27.44 -18.72
N GLY A 383 -2.70 28.04 -18.01
CA GLY A 383 -3.43 29.23 -18.45
C GLY A 383 -4.48 28.91 -19.52
N GLU A 384 -4.97 29.97 -20.16
CA GLU A 384 -5.89 29.91 -21.30
C GLU A 384 -5.25 30.63 -22.49
N PRO A 385 -4.20 30.05 -23.12
CA PRO A 385 -3.47 30.72 -24.20
C PRO A 385 -4.39 30.94 -25.41
N THR A 386 -4.39 32.17 -25.92
CA THR A 386 -5.19 32.62 -27.07
C THR A 386 -4.34 32.82 -28.32
N THR A 387 -3.01 32.83 -28.20
CA THR A 387 -2.07 33.00 -29.31
C THR A 387 -1.05 31.86 -29.38
N VAL A 388 -0.47 31.64 -30.57
CA VAL A 388 0.62 30.66 -30.76
C VAL A 388 1.85 31.01 -29.92
N GLN A 389 2.10 32.31 -29.71
CA GLN A 389 3.21 32.79 -28.88
C GLN A 389 3.04 32.38 -27.41
N GLU A 390 1.84 32.52 -26.85
CA GLU A 390 1.54 32.10 -25.48
C GLU A 390 1.67 30.58 -25.30
N VAL A 391 1.30 29.81 -26.34
CA VAL A 391 1.55 28.36 -26.36
C VAL A 391 3.06 28.07 -26.36
N ALA A 392 3.85 28.74 -27.22
CA ALA A 392 5.30 28.54 -27.25
C ALA A 392 5.97 28.89 -25.90
N GLU A 393 5.53 29.96 -25.25
CA GLU A 393 6.00 30.36 -23.92
C GLU A 393 5.69 29.32 -22.84
N LEU A 394 4.55 28.63 -22.94
CA LEU A 394 4.22 27.52 -22.04
C LEU A 394 5.23 26.37 -22.17
N PHE A 395 5.64 26.02 -23.39
CA PHE A 395 6.68 25.01 -23.61
C PHE A 395 8.04 25.46 -23.06
N VAL A 396 8.40 26.74 -23.22
CA VAL A 396 9.63 27.31 -22.63
C VAL A 396 9.58 27.26 -21.09
N LYS A 397 8.43 27.56 -20.48
CA LYS A 397 8.24 27.43 -19.03
C LYS A 397 8.41 25.99 -18.56
N TYR A 398 7.90 25.01 -19.33
CA TYR A 398 8.11 23.59 -19.03
C TYR A 398 9.58 23.19 -19.13
N MET A 399 10.26 23.54 -20.22
CA MET A 399 11.69 23.21 -20.41
C MET A 399 12.60 23.88 -19.37
N SER A 400 12.19 25.03 -18.82
CA SER A 400 12.92 25.71 -17.73
C SER A 400 12.51 25.26 -16.33
N GLY A 401 11.66 24.24 -16.20
CA GLY A 401 11.19 23.70 -14.91
C GLY A 401 10.21 24.60 -14.15
N LYS A 402 9.72 25.68 -14.76
CA LYS A 402 8.71 26.57 -14.16
C LYS A 402 7.31 25.99 -14.21
N VAL A 403 7.08 25.05 -15.12
CA VAL A 403 5.84 24.27 -15.22
C VAL A 403 6.24 22.80 -15.21
N GLU A 404 5.62 22.01 -14.34
CA GLU A 404 6.03 20.62 -14.11
C GLU A 404 5.43 19.63 -15.12
N THR A 405 4.31 19.97 -15.78
CA THR A 405 3.62 19.03 -16.68
C THR A 405 2.97 19.75 -17.85
N LEU A 406 2.73 19.02 -18.94
CA LEU A 406 2.05 19.46 -20.15
C LEU A 406 1.00 18.40 -20.58
N PRO A 407 0.08 18.71 -21.51
CA PRO A 407 -0.85 17.72 -22.05
C PRO A 407 -0.17 16.43 -22.57
N TRP A 408 1.07 16.52 -23.05
CA TRP A 408 1.85 15.39 -23.57
C TRP A 408 2.88 14.81 -22.60
N SER A 409 3.09 15.45 -21.44
CA SER A 409 4.05 15.00 -20.44
C SER A 409 3.46 15.08 -19.03
N GLU A 410 3.19 13.92 -18.44
CA GLU A 410 2.63 13.82 -17.08
C GLU A 410 3.72 13.93 -15.98
N GLN A 411 4.99 14.11 -16.38
CA GLN A 411 6.16 14.19 -15.50
C GLN A 411 6.98 15.45 -15.79
N PRO A 412 7.74 15.96 -14.79
CA PRO A 412 8.74 17.00 -14.99
C PRO A 412 9.79 16.60 -16.01
N ILE A 413 10.49 17.61 -16.55
CA ILE A 413 11.62 17.37 -17.45
C ILE A 413 12.68 16.50 -16.75
N SER A 414 13.10 15.44 -17.43
CA SER A 414 14.10 14.51 -16.88
C SER A 414 15.51 15.12 -16.97
N PRO A 415 16.45 14.73 -16.08
CA PRO A 415 17.83 15.25 -16.10
C PRO A 415 18.62 15.01 -17.40
N GLU A 416 18.18 14.07 -18.24
CA GLU A 416 18.79 13.74 -19.54
C GLU A 416 18.31 14.62 -20.71
N SER A 417 17.28 15.45 -20.49
CA SER A 417 16.72 16.38 -21.49
C SER A 417 17.41 17.73 -21.39
#